data_AF-A0A846D2U7-F1
#
_entry.id   AF-A0A846D2U7-F1
#
_cell.length_a   1.000
_cell.length_b   1.000
_cell.length_c   1.000
_cell.angle_alpha   90.00
_cell.angle_beta   90.00
_cell.angle_gamma   90.00
#
_symmetry.space_group_name_H-M   'P 1'
#
loop_
_entity.id
_entity.type
_entity.pdbx_description
1 polymer ?
#
loop_
_entity_poly.entity_id
_entity_poly.type
_entity_poly.pdbx_seq_one_letter_code
_entity_poly.pdbx_strand_id
1 'polypeptide(L)' 'MTKTITDLPIKAGIVGTGFAAKLRAQTLQTDSRSHLVAVCGHTPAKTQDFAETHGTTVVDSWQ' A
#
# COMPACT_ATOMS: atom_id res chain seq x y z
N MET A 1 20.27 11.85 -11.05
CA MET A 1 20.34 11.40 -9.64
C MET A 1 19.89 9.94 -9.60
N THR A 2 20.81 9.01 -9.32
CA THR A 2 20.51 7.58 -9.27
C THR A 2 19.85 7.27 -7.95
N LYS A 3 18.61 6.78 -7.97
CA LYS A 3 17.82 6.49 -6.76
C LYS A 3 18.20 5.11 -6.23
N THR A 4 18.95 5.06 -5.14
CA THR A 4 19.37 3.81 -4.49
C THR A 4 18.22 3.25 -3.65
N ILE A 5 18.10 1.92 -3.53
CA ILE A 5 17.01 1.21 -2.82
C ILE A 5 16.99 1.55 -1.30
N THR A 6 18.01 2.24 -0.80
CA THR A 6 18.17 2.67 0.60
C THR A 6 17.52 4.02 0.93
N ASP A 7 16.90 4.70 -0.04
CA ASP A 7 16.32 6.03 0.18
C ASP A 7 14.98 5.93 0.93
N LEU A 8 14.93 6.48 2.14
CA LEU A 8 13.74 6.49 2.99
C LEU A 8 12.80 7.65 2.61
N PRO A 9 11.46 7.48 2.77
CA PRO A 9 10.80 6.25 3.20
C PRO A 9 10.68 5.23 2.07
N ILE A 10 10.78 3.94 2.41
CA ILE A 10 10.53 2.81 1.49
C ILE A 10 9.06 2.87 1.07
N LYS A 11 8.83 3.09 -0.22
CA LYS A 11 7.49 3.10 -0.80
C LYS A 11 7.01 1.67 -1.00
N ALA A 12 5.86 1.34 -0.44
CA ALA A 12 5.28 0.00 -0.47
C ALA A 12 3.89 0.01 -1.11
N GLY A 13 3.58 -1.06 -1.84
CA GLY A 13 2.23 -1.40 -2.28
C GLY A 13 1.76 -2.69 -1.61
N ILE A 14 0.45 -2.83 -1.38
CA ILE A 14 -0.16 -4.06 -0.87
C ILE A 14 -1.03 -4.71 -1.94
N VAL A 15 -0.83 -6.01 -2.16
CA VAL A 15 -1.75 -6.85 -2.94
C VAL A 15 -2.66 -7.61 -1.97
N GLY A 16 -3.96 -7.31 -2.02
CA GLY A 16 -4.99 -7.83 -1.14
C GLY A 16 -5.61 -6.77 -0.23
N THR A 17 -6.85 -7.00 0.20
CA THR A 17 -7.65 -6.08 1.04
C THR A 17 -8.22 -6.79 2.29
N GLY A 18 -7.75 -8.01 2.54
CA GLY A 18 -8.18 -8.85 3.65
C GLY A 18 -7.55 -8.48 5.00
N PHE A 19 -7.72 -9.35 5.99
CA PHE A 19 -7.25 -9.14 7.36
C PHE A 19 -5.74 -8.83 7.44
N ALA A 20 -4.91 -9.63 6.77
CA ALA A 20 -3.46 -9.42 6.77
C ALA A 20 -3.07 -8.07 6.13
N ALA A 21 -3.73 -7.68 5.03
CA ALA A 21 -3.48 -6.39 4.37
C ALA A 21 -3.77 -5.21 5.30
N LYS A 22 -4.86 -5.25 6.06
CA LYS A 22 -5.23 -4.20 7.02
C LYS A 22 -4.17 -4.03 8.13
N LEU A 23 -3.72 -5.12 8.74
CA LEU A 23 -2.67 -5.07 9.76
C LEU A 23 -1.34 -4.57 9.20
N ARG A 24 -1.00 -4.98 7.98
CA ARG A 24 0.23 -4.51 7.30
C ARG A 24 0.14 -3.04 6.93
N ALA A 25 -1.00 -2.55 6.46
CA ALA A 25 -1.20 -1.15 6.16
C ALA A 25 -1.03 -0.28 7.41
N GLN A 26 -1.64 -0.66 8.54
CA GLN A 26 -1.44 0.03 9.81
C GLN A 26 0.03 0.08 10.23
N THR A 27 0.73 -1.05 10.11
CA THR A 27 2.16 -1.13 10.45
C THR A 27 3.00 -0.21 9.55
N LEU A 28 2.77 -0.25 8.24
CA LEU A 28 3.51 0.56 7.26
C LEU A 28 3.21 2.06 7.39
N GLN A 29 2.01 2.44 7.81
CA GLN A 29 1.65 3.84 8.05
C GLN A 29 2.21 4.37 9.37
N THR A 30 2.44 3.51 10.36
CA THR A 30 2.98 3.90 11.67
C THR A 30 4.51 3.99 11.66
N ASP A 31 5.19 3.21 10.81
CA ASP A 31 6.65 3.22 10.70
C ASP A 31 7.14 4.32 9.75
N SER A 32 7.88 5.29 10.29
CA SER A 32 8.42 6.44 9.53
C SER A 32 9.40 6.06 8.43
N ARG A 33 9.93 4.83 8.44
CA ARG A 33 10.83 4.31 7.40
C ARG A 33 10.05 3.80 6.19
N SER A 34 8.73 3.74 6.25
CA SER A 34 7.88 3.27 5.16
C SER A 34 6.80 4.27 4.79
N HIS A 35 6.31 4.12 3.57
CA HIS A 35 5.18 4.88 3.07
C HIS A 35 4.33 3.97 2.18
N LEU A 36 3.12 3.64 2.63
CA LEU A 36 2.16 2.88 1.85
C LEU A 36 1.57 3.79 0.77
N VAL A 37 1.79 3.46 -0.50
CA VAL A 37 1.40 4.32 -1.64
C VAL A 37 0.32 3.70 -2.52
N ALA A 38 0.19 2.37 -2.52
CA ALA A 38 -0.66 1.68 -3.47
C ALA A 38 -1.36 0.46 -2.87
N VAL A 39 -2.53 0.13 -3.42
CA VAL A 39 -3.25 -1.11 -3.16
C VAL A 39 -3.76 -1.72 -4.47
N CYS A 40 -3.66 -3.04 -4.59
CA CYS A 40 -4.33 -3.82 -5.62
C CYS A 40 -5.18 -4.90 -4.95
N GLY A 41 -6.38 -5.17 -5.45
CA GLY A 41 -7.26 -6.20 -4.91
C GLY A 41 -8.19 -6.77 -5.96
N HIS A 42 -8.68 -7.98 -5.72
CA HIS A 42 -9.54 -8.69 -6.68
C HIS A 42 -10.97 -8.13 -6.75
N THR A 43 -11.47 -7.51 -5.68
CA THR A 43 -12.81 -6.92 -5.64
C THR A 43 -12.69 -5.39 -5.73
N PRO A 44 -13.17 -4.74 -6.81
CA PRO A 44 -12.99 -3.30 -7.02
C PRO A 44 -13.51 -2.45 -5.86
N ALA A 45 -14.74 -2.68 -5.40
CA ALA A 45 -15.33 -1.94 -4.29
C ALA A 45 -14.48 -2.02 -3.01
N LYS A 46 -14.05 -3.23 -2.61
CA LYS A 46 -13.18 -3.42 -1.43
C LYS A 46 -11.80 -2.78 -1.60
N THR A 47 -11.32 -2.67 -2.82
CA THR A 47 -10.02 -2.06 -3.14
C THR A 47 -10.11 -0.55 -3.04
N GLN A 48 -11.20 0.03 -3.54
CA GLN A 48 -11.53 1.44 -3.38
C GLN A 48 -11.72 1.82 -1.91
N ASP A 49 -12.52 1.06 -1.15
CA ASP A 49 -12.72 1.30 0.29
C ASP A 49 -11.39 1.26 1.07
N PHE A 50 -10.52 0.29 0.74
CA PHE A 50 -9.19 0.18 1.34
C PHE A 50 -8.31 1.37 0.98
N ALA A 51 -8.35 1.79 -0.29
CA ALA A 51 -7.59 2.92 -0.78
C ALA A 51 -7.96 4.21 -0.07
N GLU A 52 -9.26 4.47 0.11
CA GLU A 52 -9.78 5.62 0.85
C GLU A 52 -9.40 5.55 2.33
N THR A 53 -9.59 4.39 2.97
CA THR A 53 -9.26 4.18 4.39
C THR A 53 -7.78 4.47 4.69
N HIS A 54 -6.88 4.09 3.78
CA HIS A 54 -5.44 4.19 3.98
C HIS A 54 -4.78 5.33 3.17
N GLY A 55 -5.55 6.16 2.46
CA GLY A 55 -5.02 7.25 1.64
C GLY A 55 -4.04 6.78 0.56
N THR A 56 -4.32 5.64 -0.08
CA THR A 56 -3.46 5.02 -1.10
C THR A 56 -4.10 5.10 -2.49
N THR A 57 -3.32 4.83 -3.53
CA THR A 57 -3.82 4.74 -4.90
C THR A 57 -4.22 3.31 -5.26
N VAL A 58 -5.39 3.14 -5.88
CA VAL A 58 -5.80 1.85 -6.47
C VAL A 58 -4.96 1.58 -7.71
N VAL A 59 -4.46 0.35 -7.82
CA VAL A 59 -3.77 -0.16 -9.00
C VAL A 59 -4.56 -1.35 -9.56
N ASP A 60 -4.85 -1.31 -10.85
CA ASP A 60 -5.76 -2.25 -11.53
C ASP A 60 -5.27 -3.70 -11.53
N SER A 61 -3.95 -3.90 -11.58
CA SER A 61 -3.30 -5.21 -11.63
C SER A 61 -2.02 -5.21 -10.79
N TRP A 62 -1.74 -6.33 -10.14
CA TRP A 62 -0.46 -6.56 -9.45
C TRP A 62 0.62 -7.12 -10.38
N GLN A 63 0.22 -7.65 -11.53
CA GLN A 63 1.08 -8.14 -12.61
C GLN A 63 1.46 -7.01 -13.55
#